data_AF-A0A960LZ82-F1
#
_entry.id   AF-A0A960LZ82-F1
#
_cell.length_a   1.000
_cell.length_b   1.000
_cell.length_c   1.000
_cell.angle_alpha   90.00
_cell.angle_beta   90.00
_cell.angle_gamma   90.00
#
_symmetry.space_group_name_H-M   'P 1'
#
loop_
_entity.id
_entity.type
_entity.pdbx_description
1 polymer ?
#
loop_
_entity_poly.entity_id
_entity_poly.type
_entity_poly.pdbx_seq_one_letter_code
_entity_poly.pdbx_strand_id
1 'polypeptide(L)' 'MDAFFAAIEERDQPSLKGKPVVIGSPPDRRGVVSTANYEARKFG' A
#
# COMPACT_ATOMS: atom_id res chain seq x y z
N MET A 1 -1.92 13.05 -6.40
CA MET A 1 -2.24 11.63 -6.67
C MET A 1 -2.16 10.92 -5.34
N ASP A 2 -3.32 10.55 -4.79
CA ASP A 2 -3.35 9.97 -3.46
C ASP A 2 -2.89 8.51 -3.52
N ALA A 3 -2.07 8.10 -2.56
CA ALA A 3 -1.47 6.76 -2.51
C ALA A 3 -0.70 6.38 -3.79
N PHE A 4 0.07 7.31 -4.37
CA PHE A 4 0.77 7.17 -5.66
C PHE A 4 1.45 5.81 -5.89
N PHE A 5 2.33 5.39 -4.99
CA PHE A 5 3.03 4.11 -5.14
C PHE A 5 2.08 2.91 -5.02
N ALA A 6 1.08 2.96 -4.13
CA ALA A 6 0.09 1.91 -4.02
C ALA A 6 -0.81 1.84 -5.28
N ALA A 7 -1.12 2.98 -5.91
CA ALA A 7 -1.91 3.02 -7.14
C ALA A 7 -1.17 2.43 -8.34
N ILE A 8 0.16 2.55 -8.40
CA ILE A 8 0.98 1.88 -9.41
C ILE A 8 0.93 0.36 -9.21
N GLU A 9 1.15 -0.10 -7.96
CA GLU A 9 1.11 -1.54 -7.65
C GLU A 9 -0.28 -2.16 -7.90
N GLU A 10 -1.37 -1.47 -7.61
CA GLU A 10 -2.73 -1.94 -7.94
C GLU A 10 -3.00 -1.99 -9.45
N ARG A 11 -2.40 -1.09 -10.22
CA ARG A 11 -2.50 -1.11 -11.69
C ARG A 11 -1.72 -2.28 -12.27
N ASP A 12 -0.51 -2.50 -11.78
CA ASP A 12 0.42 -3.50 -12.29
C ASP A 12 0.06 -4.91 -11.78
N GLN A 13 -0.56 -5.01 -10.60
CA GLN A 13 -1.17 -6.22 -10.04
C GLN A 13 -2.67 -6.01 -9.75
N PRO A 14 -3.53 -6.26 -10.75
CA PRO A 14 -4.98 -6.07 -10.62
C PRO A 14 -5.64 -6.87 -9.49
N SER A 15 -5.00 -7.94 -9.02
CA SER A 15 -5.46 -8.80 -7.91
C SER A 15 -5.40 -8.13 -6.53
N LEU A 16 -4.70 -6.99 -6.42
CA LEU A 16 -4.60 -6.17 -5.22
C LEU A 16 -5.76 -5.15 -5.11
N LYS A 17 -6.47 -4.89 -6.20
CA LYS A 17 -7.56 -3.92 -6.23
C LYS A 17 -8.67 -4.31 -5.26
N GLY A 18 -9.05 -3.38 -4.40
CA GLY A 18 -10.07 -3.59 -3.37
C GLY A 18 -9.59 -4.34 -2.12
N LYS A 19 -8.29 -4.65 -2.03
CA LYS A 19 -7.67 -5.20 -0.81
C LYS A 19 -6.88 -4.11 -0.09
N PRO A 20 -6.66 -4.24 1.23
CA PRO A 20 -5.72 -3.38 1.95
C PRO A 20 -4.29 -3.57 1.42
N VAL A 21 -3.66 -2.50 0.93
CA VAL A 21 -2.29 -2.52 0.39
C VAL A 21 -1.44 -1.46 1.08
N VAL A 22 -0.26 -1.90 1.54
CA VAL A 22 0.73 -1.05 2.20
C VAL A 22 2.08 -1.23 1.48
N ILE A 23 2.70 -0.13 1.11
CA ILE A 23 4.04 -0.08 0.54
C ILE A 23 4.99 0.42 1.63
N GLY A 24 6.00 -0.36 1.95
CA GLY A 24 6.95 -0.05 3.00
C GLY A 24 8.10 -1.04 3.05
N SER A 25 9.04 -0.79 3.95
CA SER A 25 10.14 -1.73 4.21
C SER A 25 9.68 -2.90 5.09
N PRO A 26 10.33 -4.06 4.99
CA PRO A 26 10.04 -5.21 5.83
C PRO A 26 10.06 -4.88 7.34
N PRO A 27 9.11 -5.43 8.13
CA PRO A 27 8.95 -5.09 9.54
C PRO A 27 10.09 -5.60 10.43
N ASP A 28 10.77 -6.68 10.01
CA ASP A 28 11.94 -7.27 10.67
C ASP A 28 13.16 -6.32 10.69
N ARG A 29 13.18 -5.28 9.85
CA ARG A 29 14.28 -4.31 9.75
C ARG A 29 13.97 -2.93 10.34
N ARG A 30 12.99 -2.83 11.24
CA ARG A 30 12.42 -1.54 11.70
C ARG A 30 11.90 -0.71 10.52
N GLY A 31 11.36 -1.38 9.51
CA GLY A 31 10.78 -0.74 8.34
C GLY A 31 9.57 0.12 8.71
N VAL A 32 9.42 1.24 8.01
CA VAL A 32 8.25 2.11 8.12
C VAL A 32 7.39 2.03 6.87
N VAL A 33 6.12 2.41 7.01
CA VAL A 33 5.19 2.54 5.89
C VAL A 33 5.55 3.78 5.08
N SER A 34 5.73 3.61 3.76
CA SER A 34 5.93 4.71 2.83
C SER A 34 4.59 5.24 2.32
N THR A 35 3.68 4.35 1.90
CA THR A 35 2.32 4.72 1.53
C THR A 35 1.34 3.59 1.77
N ALA A 36 0.06 3.94 1.91
CA ALA A 36 -1.04 3.00 2.05
C ALA A 36 -2.19 3.42 1.14
N ASN A 37 -2.84 2.45 0.49
CA ASN A 37 -4.04 2.69 -0.30
C ASN A 37 -5.24 3.04 0.60
N TYR A 38 -6.33 3.48 0.00
CA TYR A 38 -7.52 3.89 0.74
C TYR A 38 -8.16 2.75 1.54
N GLU A 39 -8.09 1.51 1.05
CA GLU A 39 -8.59 0.35 1.79
C GLU A 39 -7.78 0.07 3.06
N ALA A 40 -6.45 0.23 3.01
CA ALA A 40 -5.59 0.08 4.19
C ALA A 40 -5.72 1.25 5.18
N ARG A 41 -5.93 2.48 4.71
CA ARG A 41 -6.11 3.66 5.58
C ARG A 41 -7.35 3.58 6.47
N LYS A 42 -8.35 2.76 6.12
CA LYS A 42 -9.49 2.48 7.01
C LYS A 42 -9.07 1.87 8.35
N PHE A 43 -7.85 1.33 8.44
CA PHE A 43 -7.30 0.68 9.63
C PHE A 43 -6.31 1.56 10.43
N GLY A 44 -5.93 2.75 9.95
CA GLY A 44 -4.97 3.65 10.63
C GLY A 44 -4.05 4.39 9.68
#